data_AF-A0A848Y5X3-F1
#
_entry.id   AF-A0A848Y5X3-F1
#
_cell.length_a   1.000
_cell.length_b   1.000
_cell.length_c   1.000
_cell.angle_alpha   90.00
_cell.angle_beta   90.00
_cell.angle_gamma   90.00
#
_symmetry.space_group_name_H-M   'P 1'
#
loop_
_entity.id
_entity.type
_entity.pdbx_description
1 polymer ?
#
loop_
_entity_poly.entity_id
_entity_poly.type
_entity_poly.pdbx_seq_one_letter_code
_entity_poly.pdbx_strand_id
1 'polypeptide(L)'
;MEGLNQDSVSHEMGMHTEPLTGRDIKTMFTLENEGGYGYFDAFDVDFNKRAEINADNMEAGEINKQIRDLMADGHGTIVIKNPGAKHSIAVGILNRLNLIIEGSLGYFGVGLLDGPNVRISGRVGWSCAENMMAGTVIIEKNAGSTFGAALRGGDLVCKGSVGSRTGIDMKGGSIIVGGDTGAFSGFMM
;
A
#
# COMPACT_ATOMS: atom_id res chain seq x y z
N MET A 1 -62.55 -14.26 32.64
CA MET A 1 -61.45 -13.36 32.25
C MET A 1 -60.19 -14.20 32.25
N GLU A 2 -59.92 -14.87 31.12
CA GLU A 2 -58.61 -15.49 30.90
C GLU A 2 -57.62 -14.34 30.66
N GLY A 3 -56.72 -14.15 31.63
CA GLY A 3 -55.64 -13.18 31.51
C GLY A 3 -54.70 -13.63 30.40
N LEU A 4 -54.52 -12.76 29.40
CA LEU A 4 -53.46 -12.87 28.41
C LEU A 4 -52.12 -12.86 29.17
N ASN A 5 -51.54 -14.04 29.41
CA ASN A 5 -50.20 -14.14 29.96
C ASN A 5 -49.23 -13.72 28.85
N GLN A 6 -48.95 -12.42 28.81
CA GLN A 6 -48.05 -11.77 27.87
C GLN A 6 -46.62 -11.78 28.42
N ASP A 7 -46.22 -12.86 29.11
CA ASP A 7 -44.81 -13.17 29.37
C ASP A 7 -44.16 -13.36 28.00
N SER A 8 -43.65 -12.22 27.54
CA SER A 8 -43.51 -11.90 26.14
C SER A 8 -42.47 -12.78 25.48
N VAL A 9 -42.69 -13.09 24.19
CA VAL A 9 -41.75 -13.73 23.26
C VAL A 9 -40.31 -13.20 23.42
N SER A 10 -40.13 -11.95 23.86
CA SER A 10 -38.82 -11.36 24.14
C SER A 10 -38.01 -12.03 25.26
N HIS A 11 -38.66 -12.63 26.27
CA HIS A 11 -38.00 -13.41 27.32
C HIS A 11 -37.56 -14.79 26.82
N GLU A 12 -38.37 -15.48 26.03
CA GLU A 12 -37.99 -16.75 25.40
C GLU A 12 -36.86 -16.58 24.38
N MET A 13 -36.84 -15.45 23.67
CA MET A 13 -35.75 -15.10 22.75
C MET A 13 -34.48 -14.57 23.44
N GLY A 14 -34.44 -14.54 24.78
CA GLY A 14 -33.25 -14.10 25.54
C GLY A 14 -32.88 -12.63 25.34
N MET A 15 -33.82 -11.77 24.93
CA MET A 15 -33.53 -10.35 24.66
C MET A 15 -33.39 -9.50 25.93
N HIS A 16 -33.57 -10.11 27.11
CA HIS A 16 -33.37 -9.48 28.42
C HIS A 16 -32.11 -9.96 29.13
N THR A 17 -31.37 -10.91 28.55
CA THR A 17 -30.04 -11.28 29.03
C THR A 17 -29.01 -10.37 28.38
N GLU A 18 -28.32 -9.56 29.20
CA GLU A 18 -27.24 -8.67 28.74
C GLU A 18 -26.11 -9.51 28.10
N PRO A 19 -25.97 -9.49 26.76
CA PRO A 19 -25.08 -10.40 26.04
C PRO A 19 -23.59 -10.10 26.30
N LEU A 20 -23.29 -8.93 26.87
CA LEU A 20 -21.93 -8.48 27.17
C LEU A 20 -21.55 -8.68 28.64
N THR A 21 -22.39 -9.33 29.45
CA THR A 21 -22.04 -9.62 30.85
C THR A 21 -20.75 -10.44 30.91
N GLY A 22 -19.69 -9.86 31.49
CA GLY A 22 -18.36 -10.48 31.56
C GLY A 22 -17.46 -10.27 30.32
N ARG A 23 -17.92 -9.54 29.30
CA ARG A 23 -17.09 -9.13 28.15
C ARG A 23 -16.62 -7.68 28.36
N ASP A 24 -15.31 -7.47 28.39
CA ASP A 24 -14.72 -6.13 28.44
C ASP A 24 -14.57 -5.58 27.01
N ILE A 25 -14.97 -4.32 26.76
CA ILE A 25 -14.86 -3.65 25.43
C ILE A 25 -13.43 -3.11 25.22
N LYS A 26 -12.53 -3.30 26.19
CA LYS A 26 -11.13 -2.89 26.06
C LYS A 26 -10.42 -3.70 24.99
N THR A 27 -10.04 -3.03 23.91
CA THR A 27 -8.93 -3.48 23.06
C THR A 27 -7.66 -3.38 23.89
N MET A 28 -7.20 -4.53 24.41
CA MET A 28 -5.95 -4.63 25.14
C MET A 28 -4.81 -4.69 24.14
N PHE A 29 -3.91 -3.70 24.20
CA PHE A 29 -2.67 -3.71 23.42
C PHE A 29 -1.59 -4.38 24.26
N THR A 30 -1.10 -5.53 23.82
CA THR A 30 0.11 -6.15 24.39
C THR A 30 1.33 -5.57 23.68
N LEU A 31 2.38 -5.25 24.45
CA LEU A 31 3.68 -4.87 23.87
C LEU A 31 4.32 -6.07 23.14
N GLU A 32 3.99 -7.28 23.60
CA GLU A 32 4.28 -8.54 22.94
C GLU A 32 3.40 -8.65 21.69
N ASN A 33 3.94 -8.24 20.55
CA ASN A 33 3.29 -8.33 19.26
C ASN A 33 3.63 -9.69 18.62
N GLU A 34 2.97 -10.74 19.10
CA GLU A 34 3.04 -12.10 18.52
C GLU A 34 2.40 -12.10 17.12
N GLY A 35 3.16 -11.69 16.10
CA GLY A 35 2.67 -11.51 14.72
C GLY A 35 3.36 -10.39 13.95
N GLY A 36 4.16 -9.55 14.61
CA GLY A 36 4.91 -8.46 13.98
C GLY A 36 4.07 -7.21 13.67
N TYR A 37 4.72 -6.13 13.25
CA TYR A 37 4.07 -4.82 13.03
C TYR A 37 3.39 -4.68 11.65
N GLY A 38 2.96 -5.80 11.05
CA GLY A 38 2.30 -5.85 9.75
C GLY A 38 0.78 -5.94 9.85
N TYR A 39 0.11 -6.01 8.71
CA TYR A 39 -1.30 -6.39 8.64
C TYR A 39 -1.51 -7.85 9.07
N PHE A 40 -2.72 -8.18 9.53
CA PHE A 40 -3.05 -9.53 9.98
C PHE A 40 -2.92 -10.60 8.88
N ASP A 41 -3.03 -10.21 7.61
CA ASP A 41 -2.88 -11.05 6.42
C ASP A 41 -1.56 -10.80 5.68
N ALA A 42 -0.62 -10.08 6.30
CA ALA A 42 0.69 -9.87 5.73
C ALA A 42 1.48 -11.19 5.72
N PHE A 43 2.00 -11.58 4.55
CA PHE A 43 2.99 -12.64 4.42
C PHE A 43 4.26 -12.39 5.23
N ASP A 44 4.77 -13.46 5.86
CA ASP A 44 6.10 -13.49 6.44
C ASP A 44 7.13 -13.70 5.31
N VAL A 45 8.07 -12.77 5.18
CA VAL A 45 9.01 -12.71 4.07
C VAL A 45 10.44 -12.54 4.56
N ASP A 46 11.37 -13.26 3.94
CA ASP A 46 12.80 -13.09 4.18
C ASP A 46 13.38 -12.09 3.18
N PHE A 47 13.84 -10.93 3.68
CA PHE A 47 14.46 -9.88 2.87
C PHE A 47 15.70 -10.37 2.11
N ASN A 48 16.37 -11.44 2.56
CA ASN A 48 17.51 -12.04 1.86
C ASN A 48 17.08 -13.00 0.74
N LYS A 49 15.84 -13.51 0.79
CA LYS A 49 15.29 -14.38 -0.24
C LYS A 49 14.82 -13.56 -1.43
N ARG A 50 15.59 -13.61 -2.51
CA ARG A 50 15.39 -12.79 -3.72
C ARG A 50 14.77 -13.59 -4.87
N ALA A 51 13.77 -13.01 -5.52
CA ALA A 51 13.19 -13.52 -6.77
C ALA A 51 13.17 -12.44 -7.86
N GLU A 52 13.04 -12.88 -9.12
CA GLU A 52 12.97 -12.00 -10.29
C GLU A 52 11.73 -12.32 -11.13
N ILE A 53 11.08 -11.27 -11.64
CA ILE A 53 9.98 -11.31 -12.59
C ILE A 53 10.46 -10.64 -13.87
N ASN A 54 10.42 -11.35 -15.00
CA ASN A 54 10.60 -10.73 -16.31
C ASN A 54 9.23 -10.32 -16.86
N ALA A 55 8.92 -9.03 -16.83
CA ALA A 55 7.63 -8.48 -17.25
C ALA A 55 7.43 -8.39 -18.77
N ASP A 56 8.40 -8.87 -19.56
CA ASP A 56 8.28 -8.89 -21.01
C ASP A 56 7.13 -9.80 -21.45
N ASN A 57 6.28 -9.31 -22.35
CA ASN A 57 5.04 -9.97 -22.79
C ASN A 57 4.03 -10.34 -21.67
N MET A 58 4.15 -9.75 -20.48
CA MET A 58 3.14 -9.89 -19.41
C MET A 58 2.20 -8.69 -19.35
N GLU A 59 0.96 -8.94 -18.91
CA GLU A 59 0.02 -7.90 -18.55
C GLU A 59 0.20 -7.44 -17.10
N ALA A 60 -0.20 -6.20 -16.78
CA ALA A 60 0.00 -5.62 -15.45
C ALA A 60 -0.62 -6.46 -14.32
N GLY A 61 -1.79 -7.04 -14.56
CA GLY A 61 -2.46 -7.92 -13.59
C GLY A 61 -1.68 -9.21 -13.31
N GLU A 62 -1.01 -9.78 -14.32
CA GLU A 62 -0.20 -10.98 -14.17
C GLU A 62 1.06 -10.68 -13.35
N ILE A 63 1.70 -9.54 -13.61
CA ILE A 63 2.85 -9.07 -12.83
C ILE A 63 2.45 -8.89 -11.36
N ASN A 64 1.33 -8.20 -11.09
CA ASN A 64 0.86 -7.97 -9.72
C ASN A 64 0.48 -9.27 -9.00
N LYS A 65 -0.13 -10.21 -9.71
CA LYS A 65 -0.41 -11.54 -9.17
C LYS A 65 0.88 -12.28 -8.81
N GLN A 66 1.87 -12.25 -9.70
CA GLN A 66 3.14 -12.93 -9.45
C GLN A 66 3.92 -12.31 -8.28
N ILE A 67 3.86 -10.99 -8.08
CA ILE A 67 4.42 -10.35 -6.88
C ILE A 67 3.77 -10.94 -5.62
N ARG A 68 2.43 -11.07 -5.60
CA ARG A 68 1.69 -11.67 -4.48
C ARG A 68 2.06 -13.12 -4.25
N ASP A 69 2.17 -13.92 -5.30
CA ASP A 69 2.55 -15.33 -5.21
C ASP A 69 3.97 -15.46 -4.64
N LEU A 70 4.92 -14.63 -5.08
CA LEU A 70 6.29 -14.63 -4.55
C LEU A 70 6.37 -14.21 -3.07
N MET A 71 5.53 -13.24 -2.64
CA MET A 71 5.43 -12.88 -1.23
C MET A 71 4.87 -14.04 -0.40
N ALA A 72 3.86 -14.75 -0.91
CA ALA A 72 3.33 -15.95 -0.26
C ALA A 72 4.38 -17.08 -0.14
N ASP A 73 5.30 -17.17 -1.10
CA ASP A 73 6.46 -18.05 -1.04
C ASP A 73 7.59 -17.55 -0.12
N GLY A 74 7.39 -16.43 0.59
CA GLY A 74 8.32 -15.86 1.55
C GLY A 74 9.46 -15.02 0.95
N HIS A 75 9.36 -14.57 -0.30
CA HIS A 75 10.36 -13.68 -0.91
C HIS A 75 10.21 -12.25 -0.42
N GLY A 76 11.19 -11.75 0.35
CA GLY A 76 11.22 -10.37 0.83
C GLY A 76 12.00 -9.42 -0.06
N THR A 77 12.62 -9.90 -1.14
CA THR A 77 13.18 -9.05 -2.21
C THR A 77 12.68 -9.52 -3.58
N ILE A 78 11.97 -8.67 -4.30
CA ILE A 78 11.44 -8.98 -5.64
C ILE A 78 12.00 -7.97 -6.64
N VAL A 79 12.49 -8.46 -7.78
CA VAL A 79 13.02 -7.62 -8.87
C VAL A 79 12.19 -7.77 -10.13
N ILE A 80 11.63 -6.67 -10.62
CA ILE A 80 10.86 -6.61 -11.87
C ILE A 80 11.76 -6.08 -12.98
N LYS A 81 11.99 -6.89 -14.01
CA LYS A 81 12.77 -6.56 -15.19
C LYS A 81 11.85 -6.27 -16.37
N ASN A 82 12.29 -5.37 -17.25
CA ASN A 82 11.60 -5.04 -18.50
C ASN A 82 10.11 -4.64 -18.35
N PRO A 83 9.76 -3.73 -17.40
CA PRO A 83 8.35 -3.35 -17.16
C PRO A 83 7.67 -2.63 -18.35
N GLY A 84 8.42 -2.21 -19.38
CA GLY A 84 7.86 -1.71 -20.64
C GLY A 84 6.99 -0.44 -20.52
N ALA A 85 7.17 0.38 -19.47
CA ALA A 85 6.31 1.52 -19.17
C ALA A 85 4.81 1.17 -19.03
N LYS A 86 4.50 -0.08 -18.69
CA LYS A 86 3.13 -0.53 -18.40
C LYS A 86 2.58 0.20 -17.18
N HIS A 87 1.27 0.36 -17.17
CA HIS A 87 0.54 1.08 -16.12
C HIS A 87 0.23 0.15 -14.95
N SER A 88 0.03 0.71 -13.76
CA SER A 88 -0.48 0.00 -12.58
C SER A 88 0.34 -1.24 -12.18
N ILE A 89 1.65 -1.22 -12.41
CA ILE A 89 2.57 -2.24 -11.88
C ILE A 89 2.83 -1.98 -10.40
N ALA A 90 2.90 -3.06 -9.62
CA ALA A 90 3.26 -3.07 -8.21
C ALA A 90 2.35 -2.20 -7.34
N VAL A 91 1.06 -2.17 -7.65
CA VAL A 91 0.04 -1.45 -6.87
C VAL A 91 -0.52 -2.34 -5.76
N GLY A 92 -0.97 -1.73 -4.67
CA GLY A 92 -1.68 -2.45 -3.60
C GLY A 92 -0.81 -3.42 -2.82
N ILE A 93 0.47 -3.08 -2.63
CA ILE A 93 1.41 -3.87 -1.82
C ILE A 93 1.34 -3.35 -0.39
N LEU A 94 0.71 -4.15 0.48
CA LEU A 94 0.49 -3.85 1.91
C LEU A 94 1.42 -4.70 2.80
N ASN A 95 2.60 -5.03 2.27
CA ASN A 95 3.61 -5.86 2.91
C ASN A 95 4.93 -5.11 2.96
N ARG A 96 5.71 -5.35 4.02
CA ARG A 96 7.08 -4.88 4.09
C ARG A 96 7.96 -5.81 3.26
N LEU A 97 8.51 -5.30 2.16
CA LEU A 97 9.52 -5.99 1.36
C LEU A 97 10.40 -4.99 0.61
N ASN A 98 11.45 -5.48 -0.04
CA ASN A 98 12.22 -4.73 -1.01
C ASN A 98 11.71 -5.00 -2.42
N LEU A 99 11.32 -3.95 -3.13
CA LEU A 99 10.92 -4.05 -4.53
C LEU A 99 11.88 -3.25 -5.41
N ILE A 100 12.46 -3.90 -6.39
CA ILE A 100 13.41 -3.27 -7.33
C ILE A 100 12.80 -3.34 -8.73
N ILE A 101 12.67 -2.20 -9.38
CA ILE A 101 12.09 -2.09 -10.72
C ILE A 101 13.17 -1.61 -11.68
N GLU A 102 13.61 -2.50 -12.55
CA GLU A 102 14.64 -2.28 -13.56
C GLU A 102 13.98 -1.82 -14.87
N GLY A 103 13.70 -0.52 -14.94
CA GLY A 103 13.08 0.10 -16.09
C GLY A 103 12.10 1.20 -15.71
N SER A 104 11.34 1.67 -16.70
CA SER A 104 10.35 2.74 -16.52
C SER A 104 8.96 2.15 -16.25
N LEU A 105 8.19 2.85 -15.41
CA LEU A 105 6.77 2.57 -15.20
C LEU A 105 5.91 3.61 -15.90
N GLY A 106 4.70 3.20 -16.28
CA GLY A 106 3.68 4.10 -16.79
C GLY A 106 2.87 4.75 -15.67
N TYR A 107 1.59 4.98 -15.92
CA TYR A 107 0.69 5.66 -14.99
C TYR A 107 0.33 4.77 -13.80
N PHE A 108 0.09 5.38 -12.65
CA PHE A 108 -0.37 4.73 -11.41
C PHE A 108 0.55 3.60 -10.91
N GLY A 109 1.82 3.56 -11.36
CA GLY A 109 2.79 2.60 -10.85
C GLY A 109 2.99 2.81 -9.35
N VAL A 110 3.17 1.72 -8.62
CA VAL A 110 3.51 1.71 -7.18
C VAL A 110 2.57 2.53 -6.31
N GLY A 111 1.28 2.62 -6.68
CA GLY A 111 0.23 3.24 -5.85
C GLY A 111 -0.33 2.29 -4.79
N LEU A 112 -1.04 2.86 -3.80
CA LEU A 112 -1.68 2.13 -2.69
C LEU A 112 -0.68 1.26 -1.89
N LEU A 113 0.50 1.80 -1.60
CA LEU A 113 1.53 1.08 -0.84
C LEU A 113 1.41 1.32 0.66
N ASP A 114 1.68 0.28 1.45
CA ASP A 114 1.86 0.41 2.88
C ASP A 114 3.02 -0.48 3.36
N GLY A 115 4.18 0.16 3.57
CA GLY A 115 5.36 -0.46 4.18
C GLY A 115 6.53 -0.85 3.27
N PRO A 116 6.43 -1.08 1.95
CA PRO A 116 7.57 -1.58 1.18
C PRO A 116 8.63 -0.49 0.92
N ASN A 117 9.86 -0.95 0.66
CA ASN A 117 10.97 -0.15 0.15
C ASN A 117 11.12 -0.40 -1.35
N VAL A 118 10.85 0.61 -2.16
CA VAL A 118 10.83 0.51 -3.62
C VAL A 118 11.94 1.35 -4.24
N ARG A 119 12.67 0.77 -5.20
CA ARG A 119 13.64 1.50 -6.04
C ARG A 119 13.33 1.30 -7.52
N ILE A 120 13.22 2.39 -8.27
CA ILE A 120 12.91 2.39 -9.70
C ILE A 120 14.04 3.06 -10.46
N SER A 121 14.71 2.32 -11.35
CA SER A 121 15.86 2.84 -12.13
C SER A 121 15.47 3.70 -13.33
N GLY A 122 14.21 3.60 -13.79
CA GLY A 122 13.68 4.34 -14.93
C GLY A 122 12.90 5.59 -14.56
N ARG A 123 12.12 6.07 -15.53
CA ARG A 123 11.15 7.17 -15.35
C ARG A 123 9.82 6.60 -14.88
N VAL A 124 9.00 7.41 -14.23
CA VAL A 124 7.64 7.02 -13.84
C VAL A 124 6.60 7.96 -14.43
N GLY A 125 5.42 7.44 -14.72
CA GLY A 125 4.33 8.20 -15.30
C GLY A 125 3.52 9.01 -14.28
N TRP A 126 2.35 9.46 -14.74
CA TRP A 126 1.34 10.17 -13.96
C TRP A 126 0.91 9.37 -12.71
N SER A 127 0.81 10.01 -11.54
CA SER A 127 0.23 9.45 -10.30
C SER A 127 1.03 8.28 -9.71
N CYS A 128 2.34 8.25 -9.97
CA CYS A 128 3.22 7.31 -9.27
C CYS A 128 3.13 7.51 -7.75
N ALA A 129 3.02 6.41 -7.00
CA ALA A 129 2.89 6.38 -5.54
C ALA A 129 1.67 7.13 -4.99
N GLU A 130 0.58 7.18 -5.78
CA GLU A 130 -0.69 7.71 -5.29
C GLU A 130 -1.21 6.92 -4.08
N ASN A 131 -1.66 7.65 -3.05
CA ASN A 131 -2.26 7.11 -1.83
C ASN A 131 -1.35 6.11 -1.09
N MET A 132 -0.04 6.34 -1.13
CA MET A 132 0.91 5.60 -0.30
C MET A 132 0.76 6.02 1.18
N MET A 133 0.71 5.01 2.04
CA MET A 133 0.45 5.11 3.48
C MET A 133 1.74 5.06 4.31
N ALA A 134 2.69 4.21 3.93
CA ALA A 134 4.00 4.08 4.56
C ALA A 134 5.02 3.44 3.63
N GLY A 135 6.29 3.43 4.03
CA GLY A 135 7.41 2.85 3.27
C GLY A 135 8.28 3.93 2.63
N THR A 136 9.09 3.52 1.66
CA THR A 136 9.98 4.44 0.91
C THR A 136 9.96 4.10 -0.57
N VAL A 137 9.84 5.09 -1.44
CA VAL A 137 9.87 4.90 -2.89
C VAL A 137 10.90 5.87 -3.50
N ILE A 138 11.90 5.34 -4.19
CA ILE A 138 12.98 6.11 -4.81
C ILE A 138 12.94 5.96 -6.33
N ILE A 139 12.83 7.08 -7.04
CA ILE A 139 12.85 7.17 -8.49
C ILE A 139 14.19 7.76 -8.91
N GLU A 140 14.96 7.02 -9.70
CA GLU A 140 16.30 7.45 -10.12
C GLU A 140 16.29 8.52 -11.23
N LYS A 141 15.19 8.61 -12.00
CA LYS A 141 15.03 9.59 -13.08
C LYS A 141 13.89 10.57 -12.79
N ASN A 142 13.18 11.01 -13.82
CA ASN A 142 12.08 11.97 -13.71
C ASN A 142 10.74 11.25 -13.46
N ALA A 143 9.81 11.98 -12.85
CA ALA A 143 8.43 11.56 -12.65
C ALA A 143 7.42 12.43 -13.39
N GLY A 144 6.24 11.87 -13.68
CA GLY A 144 5.12 12.59 -14.30
C GLY A 144 4.42 13.56 -13.35
N SER A 145 3.29 14.10 -13.82
CA SER A 145 2.38 14.93 -13.02
C SER A 145 1.71 14.12 -11.90
N THR A 146 1.15 14.83 -10.92
CA THR A 146 0.49 14.29 -9.71
C THR A 146 1.28 13.22 -8.97
N PHE A 147 2.61 13.34 -9.03
CA PHE A 147 3.53 12.49 -8.29
C PHE A 147 3.21 12.55 -6.79
N GLY A 148 2.94 11.40 -6.16
CA GLY A 148 2.52 11.33 -4.77
C GLY A 148 1.15 11.96 -4.48
N ALA A 149 0.19 11.86 -5.41
CA ALA A 149 -1.18 12.30 -5.16
C ALA A 149 -1.78 11.61 -3.92
N ALA A 150 -2.50 12.37 -3.10
CA ALA A 150 -3.17 11.89 -1.89
C ALA A 150 -2.25 11.11 -0.92
N LEU A 151 -0.93 11.37 -0.91
CA LEU A 151 0.02 10.71 -0.02
C LEU A 151 -0.40 10.88 1.45
N ARG A 152 -0.39 9.79 2.22
CA ARG A 152 -0.78 9.78 3.64
C ARG A 152 0.41 9.58 4.57
N GLY A 153 1.47 8.93 4.10
CA GLY A 153 2.70 8.73 4.85
C GLY A 153 3.82 8.11 4.02
N GLY A 154 4.97 7.88 4.66
CA GLY A 154 6.19 7.39 4.00
C GLY A 154 7.00 8.48 3.29
N ASP A 155 8.10 8.07 2.66
CA ASP A 155 9.03 8.95 1.97
C ASP A 155 9.07 8.64 0.46
N LEU A 156 8.67 9.61 -0.34
CA LEU A 156 8.64 9.53 -1.80
C LEU A 156 9.72 10.44 -2.39
N VAL A 157 10.74 9.86 -3.00
CA VAL A 157 11.94 10.58 -3.46
C VAL A 157 12.09 10.46 -4.97
N CYS A 158 12.15 11.58 -5.67
CA CYS A 158 12.51 11.67 -7.08
C CYS A 158 13.87 12.34 -7.23
N LYS A 159 14.87 11.64 -7.77
CA LYS A 159 16.20 12.24 -8.01
C LYS A 159 16.21 13.25 -9.16
N GLY A 160 15.29 13.12 -10.11
CA GLY A 160 15.12 14.06 -11.23
C GLY A 160 14.05 15.12 -10.98
N SER A 161 13.51 15.65 -12.07
CA SER A 161 12.38 16.61 -12.04
C SER A 161 11.04 15.89 -12.03
N VAL A 162 10.01 16.56 -11.51
CA VAL A 162 8.62 16.06 -11.43
C VAL A 162 7.65 17.00 -12.14
N GLY A 163 6.50 16.46 -12.57
CA GLY A 163 5.48 17.23 -13.26
C GLY A 163 4.65 18.15 -12.35
N SER A 164 3.56 18.68 -12.93
CA SER A 164 2.61 19.55 -12.22
C SER A 164 1.81 18.79 -11.18
N ARG A 165 1.25 19.49 -10.19
CA ARG A 165 0.36 18.95 -9.15
C ARG A 165 1.02 17.88 -8.27
N THR A 166 2.34 17.93 -8.11
CA THR A 166 3.07 17.02 -7.20
C THR A 166 2.54 17.19 -5.77
N GLY A 167 2.23 16.09 -5.09
CA GLY A 167 1.66 16.11 -3.75
C GLY A 167 0.25 16.69 -3.66
N ILE A 168 -0.54 16.65 -4.74
CA ILE A 168 -1.93 17.12 -4.70
C ILE A 168 -2.75 16.33 -3.67
N ASP A 169 -3.45 17.02 -2.79
CA ASP A 169 -4.27 16.44 -1.71
C ASP A 169 -3.51 15.52 -0.72
N MET A 170 -2.19 15.65 -0.60
CA MET A 170 -1.46 14.88 0.41
C MET A 170 -1.82 15.30 1.84
N LYS A 171 -1.86 14.35 2.77
CA LYS A 171 -2.18 14.55 4.20
C LYS A 171 -1.06 14.15 5.15
N GLY A 172 0.01 13.55 4.64
CA GLY A 172 1.19 13.18 5.42
C GLY A 172 2.30 12.58 4.56
N GLY A 173 3.44 12.28 5.21
CA GLY A 173 4.66 11.80 4.55
C GLY A 173 5.52 12.93 3.98
N SER A 174 6.56 12.54 3.25
CA SER A 174 7.53 13.44 2.62
C SER A 174 7.59 13.21 1.12
N ILE A 175 7.57 14.28 0.33
CA ILE A 175 7.95 14.24 -1.09
C ILE A 175 9.23 15.05 -1.28
N ILE A 176 10.29 14.40 -1.74
CA ILE A 176 11.61 15.01 -1.95
C ILE A 176 11.94 14.97 -3.44
N VAL A 177 12.23 16.13 -4.02
CA VAL A 177 12.54 16.28 -5.44
C VAL A 177 13.94 16.87 -5.60
N GLY A 178 14.80 16.17 -6.34
CA GLY A 178 16.18 16.59 -6.60
C GLY A 178 16.32 17.60 -7.75
N GLY A 179 15.37 17.62 -8.68
CA GLY A 179 15.29 18.59 -9.78
C GLY A 179 14.18 19.62 -9.59
N ASP A 180 13.53 20.00 -10.70
CA ASP A 180 12.46 20.99 -10.70
C ASP A 180 11.07 20.35 -10.46
N THR A 181 10.17 21.14 -9.89
CA THR A 181 8.76 20.78 -9.71
C THR A 181 7.86 21.59 -10.64
N GLY A 182 6.81 20.96 -11.21
CA GLY A 182 5.84 21.65 -12.05
C GLY A 182 4.86 22.54 -11.28
N ALA A 183 3.98 23.22 -12.03
CA ALA A 183 2.96 24.13 -11.48
C ALA A 183 2.00 23.40 -10.52
N PHE A 184 1.45 24.13 -9.56
CA PHE A 184 0.50 23.62 -8.56
C PHE A 184 1.05 22.48 -7.67
N SER A 185 2.36 22.42 -7.46
CA SER A 185 2.94 21.50 -6.46
C SER A 185 2.46 21.88 -5.06
N GLY A 186 2.09 20.89 -4.24
CA GLY A 186 1.48 21.08 -2.92
C GLY A 186 0.03 21.60 -2.94
N PHE A 187 -0.66 21.53 -4.09
CA PHE A 187 -2.03 22.00 -4.19
C PHE A 187 -2.99 21.15 -3.35
N MET A 188 -3.79 21.78 -2.48
CA MET A 188 -4.71 21.13 -1.53
C MET A 188 -4.05 20.22 -0.48
N MET A 189 -2.78 20.46 -0.14
CA MET A 189 -2.10 19.81 0.99
C MET A 189 -2.78 20.16 2.32
#